data_AF-A0A0B5DT89-F1
#
_entry.id   AF-A0A0B5DT89-F1
#
_cell.length_a   1.000
_cell.length_b   1.000
_cell.length_c   1.000
_cell.angle_alpha   90.00
_cell.angle_beta   90.00
_cell.angle_gamma   90.00
#
_symmetry.space_group_name_H-M   'P 1'
#
loop_
_entity.id
_entity.type
_entity.pdbx_description
1 polymer ?
#
loop_
_entity_poly.entity_id
_entity_poly.type
_entity_poly.pdbx_seq_one_letter_code
_entity_poly.pdbx_strand_id
1 'polypeptide(L)'
;MSRSTSGELTAQREEWFREIQEGLLWHVRDVPALGMDRLRDDLGEPRLIGSMLVARVAVQLAQGQSTSNIRGMLAASPLFAAPGPDTEELTKLIGKIQFGFEHDGLANTVVVLDGLGLLPWSPESTYMLLIEYWAAQRGRTVPRSRVERELSELWDTADSRVLAAHSSLPAFPLEGYPDLWERLKAEPDFRVGNAGAMTLTQRGGGDQAWERWMSTRPWSTLKARHLVSLGGDLVRCQAAQRALGRLLDQAPSDDEFRGVLVRAAEIIQEQLERIALAVEGMSAIEYELLRERSKDEHFQDGCLATFQKHLLERYQIFSPFLEHETTHGTWGPLPWWSIALHGERERQAAEGLLVRGGMQLSVNAKTHDADELIITCQEPGLGPSGLSARLRFDLRDAVHACELLLLARRQSVAVDFVTEHIDEWDDREVNLVGTLDIAIGGDIGATLAGIATRALRRLMPGASGPALYHDAVPAPERLLKSSRLPEICRHPR
;
A
#
# COMPACT_ATOMS: atom_id res chain seq x y z
N MET A 1 13.60 2.51 26.62
CA MET A 1 12.19 2.39 26.15
C MET A 1 11.43 3.56 26.74
N SER A 2 11.00 4.52 25.92
CA SER A 2 10.21 5.66 26.39
C SER A 2 8.82 5.17 26.80
N ARG A 3 8.34 5.64 27.94
CA ARG A 3 7.03 5.31 28.51
C ARG A 3 6.01 6.23 27.86
N SER A 4 4.96 5.68 27.26
CA SER A 4 4.01 6.45 26.47
C SER A 4 2.81 6.87 27.33
N THR A 5 2.64 8.17 27.56
CA THR A 5 1.47 8.67 28.34
C THR A 5 0.19 8.72 27.50
N SER A 6 -0.98 8.80 28.15
CA SER A 6 -2.34 8.76 27.55
C SER A 6 -2.67 9.81 26.46
N GLY A 7 -1.77 10.73 26.12
CA GLY A 7 -1.90 11.65 24.97
C GLY A 7 -0.78 11.50 23.92
N GLU A 8 0.22 10.69 24.21
CA GLU A 8 1.43 10.57 23.40
C GLU A 8 1.18 9.77 22.12
N LEU A 9 0.36 8.70 22.17
CA LEU A 9 0.04 7.91 20.97
C LEU A 9 -0.79 8.71 19.95
N THR A 10 -1.73 9.54 20.41
CA THR A 10 -2.49 10.45 19.54
C THR A 10 -1.54 11.44 18.86
N ALA A 11 -0.64 12.07 19.61
CA ALA A 11 0.34 13.00 19.06
C ALA A 11 1.31 12.30 18.08
N GLN A 12 1.75 11.08 18.37
CA GLN A 12 2.59 10.28 17.47
C GLN A 12 1.86 9.94 16.15
N ARG A 13 0.56 9.62 16.21
CA ARG A 13 -0.27 9.39 15.02
C ARG A 13 -0.42 10.65 14.19
N GLU A 14 -0.69 11.79 14.82
CA GLU A 14 -0.78 13.09 14.11
C GLU A 14 0.54 13.49 13.46
N GLU A 15 1.68 13.23 14.14
CA GLU A 15 3.01 13.41 13.56
C GLU A 15 3.21 12.53 12.33
N TRP A 16 2.84 11.26 12.42
CA TRP A 16 2.94 10.33 11.29
C TRP A 16 2.16 10.81 10.07
N PHE A 17 0.92 11.28 10.24
CA PHE A 17 0.16 11.89 9.15
C PHE A 17 0.80 13.18 8.61
N ARG A 18 1.43 13.99 9.47
CA ARG A 18 2.16 15.19 9.03
C ARG A 18 3.38 14.84 8.20
N GLU A 19 4.15 13.82 8.59
CA GLU A 19 5.30 13.32 7.83
C GLU A 19 4.86 12.78 6.46
N ILE A 20 3.72 12.08 6.38
CA ILE A 20 3.13 11.65 5.09
C ILE A 20 2.80 12.85 4.20
N GLN A 21 2.10 13.85 4.75
CA GLN A 21 1.72 15.05 4.01
C GLN A 21 2.94 15.84 3.51
N GLU A 22 3.95 16.01 4.37
CA GLU A 22 5.22 16.66 4.00
C GLU A 22 5.92 15.89 2.88
N GLY A 23 6.01 14.56 2.99
CA GLY A 23 6.61 13.72 1.95
C GLY A 23 5.94 13.87 0.58
N LEU A 24 4.60 13.85 0.55
CA LEU A 24 3.82 14.01 -0.69
C LEU A 24 3.94 15.42 -1.28
N LEU A 25 3.89 16.46 -0.44
CA LEU A 25 3.92 17.85 -0.90
C LEU A 25 5.32 18.33 -1.28
N TRP A 26 6.38 17.71 -0.76
CA TRP A 26 7.76 18.14 -0.99
C TRP A 26 8.12 18.30 -2.47
N HIS A 27 7.70 17.35 -3.31
CA HIS A 27 8.02 17.33 -4.75
C HIS A 27 7.23 18.32 -5.59
N VAL A 28 6.14 18.82 -5.03
CA VAL A 28 5.22 19.75 -5.69
C VAL A 28 5.17 21.10 -4.97
N ARG A 29 6.07 21.35 -4.01
CA ARG A 29 6.10 22.59 -3.21
C ARG A 29 6.23 23.87 -4.06
N ASP A 30 6.87 23.75 -5.23
CA ASP A 30 7.12 24.84 -6.17
C ASP A 30 6.04 24.90 -7.28
N VAL A 31 4.94 24.16 -7.13
CA VAL A 31 3.80 24.14 -8.04
C VAL A 31 2.73 25.12 -7.53
N PRO A 32 2.44 26.22 -8.27
CA PRO A 32 1.49 27.23 -7.83
C PRO A 32 0.07 26.69 -7.57
N ALA A 33 -0.36 25.65 -8.27
CA ALA A 33 -1.70 25.06 -8.12
C ALA A 33 -2.03 24.60 -6.68
N LEU A 34 -1.03 24.27 -5.87
CA LEU A 34 -1.20 23.81 -4.49
C LEU A 34 -0.80 24.87 -3.45
N GLY A 35 -0.74 26.14 -3.86
CA GLY A 35 -0.55 27.26 -2.93
C GLY A 35 -1.62 27.27 -1.83
N MET A 36 -1.25 27.72 -0.62
CA MET A 36 -2.14 27.70 0.55
C MET A 36 -3.43 28.52 0.35
N ASP A 37 -3.40 29.54 -0.50
CA ASP A 37 -4.51 30.41 -0.88
C ASP A 37 -5.33 29.89 -2.07
N ARG A 38 -4.87 28.81 -2.71
CA ARG A 38 -5.50 28.21 -3.90
C ARG A 38 -6.47 27.10 -3.54
N LEU A 39 -6.40 26.57 -2.33
CA LEU A 39 -7.28 25.53 -1.82
C LEU A 39 -8.34 26.14 -0.91
N ARG A 40 -9.55 25.58 -0.94
CA ARG A 40 -10.62 26.00 -0.03
C ARG A 40 -10.27 25.67 1.41
N ASP A 41 -10.36 26.66 2.28
CA ASP A 41 -10.12 26.55 3.73
C ASP A 41 -11.32 25.99 4.49
N ASP A 42 -12.52 26.04 3.90
CA ASP A 42 -13.76 25.55 4.51
C ASP A 42 -13.92 24.02 4.46
N LEU A 43 -13.00 23.30 3.81
CA LEU A 43 -13.02 21.84 3.61
C LEU A 43 -12.07 21.07 4.54
N GLY A 44 -11.27 21.76 5.34
CA GLY A 44 -10.29 21.16 6.25
C GLY A 44 -8.91 21.82 6.13
N GLU A 45 -7.90 21.18 6.70
CA GLU A 45 -6.52 21.68 6.63
C GLU A 45 -6.01 21.68 5.17
N PRO A 46 -5.57 22.83 4.61
CA PRO A 46 -5.16 22.92 3.21
C PRO A 46 -4.04 21.93 2.82
N ARG A 47 -3.12 21.63 3.74
CA ARG A 47 -2.04 20.65 3.53
C ARG A 47 -2.56 19.23 3.30
N LEU A 48 -3.57 18.82 4.06
CA LEU A 48 -4.21 17.52 3.89
C LEU A 48 -4.94 17.46 2.54
N ILE A 49 -5.70 18.50 2.19
CA ILE A 49 -6.38 18.59 0.88
C ILE A 49 -5.37 18.53 -0.28
N GLY A 50 -4.27 19.27 -0.19
CA GLY A 50 -3.21 19.25 -1.18
C GLY A 50 -2.55 17.87 -1.31
N SER A 51 -2.27 17.21 -0.19
CA SER A 51 -1.69 15.85 -0.18
C SER A 51 -2.65 14.82 -0.78
N MET A 52 -3.95 14.94 -0.50
CA MET A 52 -4.99 14.10 -1.12
C MET A 52 -5.10 14.34 -2.64
N LEU A 53 -4.98 15.58 -3.11
CA LEU A 53 -4.94 15.88 -4.55
C LEU A 53 -3.72 15.24 -5.23
N VAL A 54 -2.54 15.32 -4.60
CA VAL A 54 -1.33 14.65 -5.10
C VAL A 54 -1.53 13.14 -5.19
N ALA A 55 -2.00 12.52 -4.09
CA ALA A 55 -2.26 11.09 -4.05
C ALA A 55 -3.33 10.67 -5.08
N ARG A 56 -4.37 11.49 -5.28
CA ARG A 56 -5.41 11.26 -6.30
C ARG A 56 -4.85 11.31 -7.71
N VAL A 57 -4.02 12.31 -8.04
CA VAL A 57 -3.34 12.37 -9.34
C VAL A 57 -2.44 11.17 -9.54
N ALA A 58 -1.71 10.74 -8.50
CA ALA A 58 -0.89 9.54 -8.54
C ALA A 58 -1.71 8.27 -8.84
N VAL A 59 -2.89 8.11 -8.23
CA VAL A 59 -3.82 7.02 -8.54
C VAL A 59 -4.27 7.07 -10.00
N GLN A 60 -4.69 8.23 -10.50
CA GLN A 60 -5.13 8.36 -11.89
C GLN A 60 -4.01 8.03 -12.88
N LEU A 61 -2.77 8.46 -12.60
CA LEU A 61 -1.60 8.12 -13.39
C LEU A 61 -1.30 6.62 -13.36
N ALA A 62 -1.44 5.98 -12.20
CA ALA A 62 -1.24 4.54 -12.03
C ALA A 62 -2.31 3.69 -12.74
N GLN A 63 -3.51 4.26 -12.94
CA GLN A 63 -4.60 3.70 -13.75
C GLN A 63 -4.49 4.04 -15.24
N GLY A 64 -3.43 4.73 -15.66
CA GLY A 64 -3.20 5.10 -17.05
C GLY A 64 -4.11 6.17 -17.62
N GLN A 65 -4.69 7.02 -16.77
CA GLN A 65 -5.42 8.19 -17.26
C GLN A 65 -4.47 9.16 -17.97
N SER A 66 -4.96 9.75 -19.07
CA SER A 66 -4.21 10.74 -19.82
C SER A 66 -4.10 12.05 -19.04
N THR A 67 -3.02 12.81 -19.26
CA THR A 67 -2.83 14.15 -18.69
C THR A 67 -4.01 15.07 -18.97
N SER A 68 -4.63 14.98 -20.15
CA SER A 68 -5.83 15.77 -20.47
C SER A 68 -7.03 15.39 -19.61
N ASN A 69 -7.26 14.10 -19.36
CA ASN A 69 -8.36 13.63 -18.52
C ASN A 69 -8.14 14.04 -17.06
N ILE A 70 -6.94 13.82 -16.53
CA ILE A 70 -6.57 14.22 -15.17
C ILE A 70 -6.70 15.73 -15.00
N ARG A 71 -6.24 16.51 -15.98
CA ARG A 71 -6.38 17.96 -15.96
C ARG A 71 -7.85 18.38 -16.01
N GLY A 72 -8.69 17.73 -16.83
CA GLY A 72 -10.13 17.98 -16.87
C GLY A 72 -10.80 17.72 -15.52
N MET A 73 -10.45 16.60 -14.86
CA MET A 73 -10.89 16.27 -13.50
C MET A 73 -10.45 17.34 -12.49
N LEU A 74 -9.19 17.79 -12.53
CA LEU A 74 -8.69 18.82 -11.62
C LEU A 74 -9.34 20.19 -11.88
N ALA A 75 -9.52 20.57 -13.14
CA ALA A 75 -10.15 21.85 -13.50
C ALA A 75 -11.63 21.90 -13.08
N ALA A 76 -12.33 20.76 -13.12
CA ALA A 76 -13.69 20.63 -12.62
C ALA A 76 -13.77 20.48 -11.09
N SER A 77 -12.64 20.33 -10.40
CA SER A 77 -12.61 20.03 -8.98
C SER A 77 -13.11 21.21 -8.14
N PRO A 78 -14.12 21.02 -7.28
CA PRO A 78 -14.62 22.05 -6.37
C PRO A 78 -13.70 22.32 -5.17
N LEU A 79 -12.50 21.73 -5.14
CA LEU A 79 -11.52 21.85 -4.05
C LEU A 79 -10.69 23.14 -4.15
N PHE A 80 -10.57 23.72 -5.34
CA PHE A 80 -9.84 24.96 -5.55
C PHE A 80 -10.68 26.19 -5.20
N ALA A 81 -10.06 27.17 -4.55
CA ALA A 81 -10.64 28.48 -4.31
C ALA A 81 -10.69 29.29 -5.61
N ALA A 82 -11.63 30.24 -5.72
CA ALA A 82 -11.70 31.12 -6.89
C ALA A 82 -10.74 32.31 -6.74
N PRO A 83 -9.96 32.68 -7.78
CA PRO A 83 -9.84 32.00 -9.07
C PRO A 83 -9.03 30.70 -8.97
N GLY A 84 -9.52 29.64 -9.62
CA GLY A 84 -8.86 28.34 -9.64
C GLY A 84 -7.54 28.35 -10.43
N PRO A 85 -6.76 27.24 -10.36
CA PRO A 85 -5.53 27.11 -11.11
C PRO A 85 -5.78 27.03 -12.62
N ASP A 86 -4.86 27.57 -13.40
CA ASP A 86 -4.95 27.53 -14.86
C ASP A 86 -4.45 26.20 -15.45
N THR A 87 -4.62 26.06 -16.76
CA THR A 87 -4.22 24.87 -17.53
C THR A 87 -2.72 24.57 -17.39
N GLU A 88 -1.86 25.59 -17.34
CA GLU A 88 -0.41 25.42 -17.26
C GLU A 88 0.01 24.95 -15.86
N GLU A 89 -0.54 25.56 -14.82
CA GLU A 89 -0.31 25.18 -13.42
C GLU A 89 -0.75 23.73 -13.15
N LEU A 90 -1.92 23.33 -13.65
CA LEU A 90 -2.40 21.95 -13.53
C LEU A 90 -1.53 20.96 -14.32
N THR A 91 -1.10 21.34 -15.52
CA THR A 91 -0.19 20.49 -16.33
C THR A 91 1.16 20.33 -15.63
N LYS A 92 1.68 21.40 -15.01
CA LYS A 92 2.91 21.37 -14.20
C LYS A 92 2.77 20.45 -12.99
N LEU A 93 1.62 20.47 -12.30
CA LEU A 93 1.35 19.55 -11.19
C LEU A 93 1.41 18.09 -11.65
N ILE A 94 0.68 17.74 -12.70
CA ILE A 94 0.61 16.38 -13.23
C ILE A 94 2.00 15.93 -13.68
N GLY A 95 2.72 16.77 -14.43
CA GLY A 95 4.06 16.48 -14.92
C GLY A 95 5.08 16.26 -13.79
N LYS A 96 4.98 16.99 -12.67
CA LYS A 96 5.84 16.76 -11.50
C LYS A 96 5.59 15.42 -10.83
N ILE A 97 4.32 15.01 -10.69
CA ILE A 97 3.96 13.73 -10.10
C ILE A 97 4.35 12.58 -11.03
N GLN A 98 4.11 12.73 -12.33
CA GLN A 98 4.52 11.76 -13.35
C GLN A 98 6.04 11.58 -13.38
N PHE A 99 6.80 12.68 -13.37
CA PHE A 99 8.27 12.65 -13.29
C PHE A 99 8.74 11.87 -12.05
N GLY A 100 8.06 12.04 -10.91
CA GLY A 100 8.33 11.29 -9.69
C GLY A 100 8.18 9.77 -9.87
N PHE A 101 7.16 9.30 -10.61
CA PHE A 101 7.02 7.88 -10.94
C PHE A 101 8.12 7.39 -11.90
N GLU A 102 8.45 8.18 -12.92
CA GLU A 102 9.42 7.79 -13.96
C GLU A 102 10.85 7.73 -13.41
N HIS A 103 11.34 8.82 -12.83
CA HIS A 103 12.77 8.95 -12.55
C HIS A 103 13.14 8.40 -11.18
N ASP A 104 12.25 8.65 -10.23
CA ASP A 104 12.49 8.27 -8.86
C ASP A 104 11.74 6.99 -8.52
N GLY A 105 10.73 6.53 -9.28
CA GLY A 105 9.84 5.47 -8.77
C GLY A 105 9.16 5.85 -7.45
N LEU A 106 8.88 7.16 -7.31
CA LEU A 106 8.63 7.90 -6.08
C LEU A 106 9.81 7.96 -5.09
N ALA A 107 11.03 7.50 -5.37
CA ALA A 107 12.17 7.26 -4.45
C ALA A 107 12.41 8.36 -3.41
N ASN A 108 12.37 9.62 -3.84
CA ASN A 108 12.56 10.74 -2.93
C ASN A 108 11.36 10.91 -1.96
N THR A 109 10.18 10.46 -2.37
CA THR A 109 9.00 10.20 -1.54
C THR A 109 9.12 8.84 -0.83
N VAL A 110 9.73 7.79 -1.41
CA VAL A 110 9.94 6.44 -0.82
C VAL A 110 10.79 6.51 0.42
N VAL A 111 11.92 7.24 0.44
CA VAL A 111 12.72 7.39 1.67
C VAL A 111 11.86 7.94 2.82
N VAL A 112 10.88 8.79 2.50
CA VAL A 112 9.90 9.30 3.47
C VAL A 112 8.82 8.24 3.75
N LEU A 113 8.10 7.77 2.74
CA LEU A 113 6.91 6.91 2.76
C LEU A 113 7.16 5.44 3.12
N ASP A 114 8.25 4.84 2.65
CA ASP A 114 8.65 3.46 2.98
C ASP A 114 8.91 3.36 4.48
N GLY A 115 9.63 4.34 5.03
CA GLY A 115 9.78 4.46 6.48
C GLY A 115 8.45 4.67 7.23
N LEU A 116 7.42 5.17 6.56
CA LEU A 116 6.08 5.36 7.13
C LEU A 116 5.18 4.14 6.94
N GLY A 117 5.66 3.07 6.30
CA GLY A 117 4.89 1.87 5.99
C GLY A 117 3.94 2.00 4.80
N LEU A 118 4.11 3.04 4.00
CA LEU A 118 3.36 3.25 2.77
C LEU A 118 4.13 2.72 1.58
N LEU A 119 3.41 2.00 0.71
CA LEU A 119 4.00 1.25 -0.39
C LEU A 119 3.94 2.09 -1.68
N PRO A 120 5.07 2.48 -2.29
CA PRO A 120 5.10 3.29 -3.51
C PRO A 120 4.41 2.64 -4.73
N TRP A 121 4.25 1.32 -4.72
CA TRP A 121 3.53 0.57 -5.74
C TRP A 121 2.01 0.50 -5.52
N SER A 122 1.51 1.13 -4.46
CA SER A 122 0.07 1.25 -4.19
C SER A 122 -0.29 2.69 -3.81
N PRO A 123 -0.25 3.64 -4.77
CA PRO A 123 -0.76 4.99 -4.55
C PRO A 123 -2.22 4.98 -4.09
N GLU A 124 -3.00 3.96 -4.47
CA GLU A 124 -4.39 3.76 -4.05
C GLU A 124 -4.49 3.58 -2.53
N SER A 125 -3.59 2.80 -1.92
CA SER A 125 -3.55 2.62 -0.46
C SER A 125 -3.23 3.91 0.27
N THR A 126 -2.30 4.72 -0.27
CA THR A 126 -1.95 6.02 0.33
C THR A 126 -3.11 7.01 0.22
N TYR A 127 -3.78 7.04 -0.93
CA TYR A 127 -4.98 7.86 -1.11
C TYR A 127 -6.10 7.43 -0.15
N MET A 128 -6.32 6.12 0.01
CA MET A 128 -7.31 5.55 0.95
C MET A 128 -7.03 5.96 2.40
N LEU A 129 -5.77 5.86 2.83
CA LEU A 129 -5.37 6.29 4.18
C LEU A 129 -5.69 7.78 4.43
N LEU A 130 -5.40 8.65 3.45
CA LEU A 130 -5.61 10.08 3.59
C LEU A 130 -7.09 10.47 3.54
N ILE A 131 -7.91 9.80 2.72
CA ILE A 131 -9.36 10.07 2.64
C ILE A 131 -10.08 9.59 3.90
N GLU A 132 -9.70 8.43 4.47
CA GLU A 132 -10.20 7.96 5.77
C GLU A 132 -9.84 8.95 6.89
N TYR A 133 -8.59 9.41 6.91
CA TYR A 133 -8.13 10.41 7.88
C TYR A 133 -8.86 11.75 7.73
N TRP A 134 -9.01 12.24 6.49
CA TRP A 134 -9.76 13.48 6.22
C TRP A 134 -11.22 13.35 6.65
N ALA A 135 -11.90 12.24 6.32
CA ALA A 135 -13.29 12.02 6.70
C ALA A 135 -13.47 12.03 8.24
N ALA A 136 -12.56 11.37 8.95
CA ALA A 136 -12.56 11.34 10.41
C ALA A 136 -12.34 12.75 11.01
N GLN A 137 -11.38 13.52 10.48
CA GLN A 137 -11.15 14.91 10.92
C GLN A 137 -12.33 15.82 10.58
N ARG A 138 -12.91 15.65 9.40
CA ARG A 138 -14.06 16.43 8.92
C ARG A 138 -15.28 16.19 9.82
N GLY A 139 -15.52 14.95 10.21
CA GLY A 139 -16.61 14.53 11.12
C GLY A 139 -16.59 15.18 12.51
N ARG A 140 -15.46 15.82 12.91
CA ARG A 140 -15.40 16.63 14.15
C ARG A 140 -16.23 17.90 14.07
N THR A 141 -16.39 18.45 12.87
CA THR A 141 -16.94 19.79 12.64
C THR A 141 -18.27 19.76 11.89
N VAL A 142 -18.57 18.66 11.20
CA VAL A 142 -19.79 18.51 10.42
C VAL A 142 -20.47 17.16 10.69
N PRO A 143 -21.81 17.07 10.54
CA PRO A 143 -22.53 15.81 10.70
C PRO A 143 -22.09 14.75 9.69
N ARG A 144 -22.20 13.46 10.06
CA ARG A 144 -21.87 12.31 9.22
C ARG A 144 -22.48 12.35 7.83
N SER A 145 -23.77 12.68 7.70
CA SER A 145 -24.45 12.79 6.40
C SER A 145 -23.84 13.85 5.49
N ARG A 146 -23.27 14.92 6.07
CA ARG A 146 -22.53 15.93 5.32
C ARG A 146 -21.15 15.40 4.90
N VAL A 147 -20.46 14.64 5.75
CA VAL A 147 -19.19 13.97 5.36
C VAL A 147 -19.43 13.00 4.20
N GLU A 148 -20.45 12.16 4.26
CA GLU A 148 -20.79 11.21 3.20
C GLU A 148 -21.08 11.93 1.87
N ARG A 149 -21.83 13.04 1.93
CA ARG A 149 -22.08 13.87 0.75
C ARG A 149 -20.79 14.50 0.21
N GLU A 150 -19.95 15.07 1.07
CA GLU A 150 -18.67 15.67 0.65
C GLU A 150 -17.69 14.61 0.10
N LEU A 151 -17.67 13.39 0.63
CA LEU A 151 -16.95 12.24 0.07
C LEU A 151 -17.43 11.88 -1.34
N SER A 152 -18.74 11.90 -1.57
CA SER A 152 -19.31 11.63 -2.89
C SER A 152 -19.07 12.77 -3.88
N GLU A 153 -19.26 14.02 -3.47
CA GLU A 153 -19.25 15.19 -4.36
C GLU A 153 -17.84 15.73 -4.66
N LEU A 154 -16.91 15.62 -3.70
CA LEU A 154 -15.56 16.18 -3.82
C LEU A 154 -14.51 15.14 -4.19
N TRP A 155 -14.75 13.89 -3.81
CA TRP A 155 -13.77 12.80 -3.87
C TRP A 155 -14.25 11.58 -4.66
N ASP A 156 -15.39 11.70 -5.36
CA ASP A 156 -15.98 10.67 -6.23
C ASP A 156 -16.14 9.29 -5.57
N THR A 157 -16.34 9.25 -4.26
CA THR A 157 -16.63 8.00 -3.55
C THR A 157 -18.11 7.64 -3.72
N ALA A 158 -18.42 6.74 -4.65
CA ALA A 158 -19.82 6.39 -4.98
C ALA A 158 -20.38 5.20 -4.16
N ASP A 159 -19.53 4.31 -3.66
CA ASP A 159 -20.01 3.13 -2.93
C ASP A 159 -20.53 3.51 -1.54
N SER A 160 -21.84 3.35 -1.34
CA SER A 160 -22.52 3.60 -0.07
C SER A 160 -21.90 2.89 1.15
N ARG A 161 -21.33 1.70 0.97
CA ARG A 161 -20.66 0.95 2.05
C ARG A 161 -19.34 1.60 2.43
N VAL A 162 -18.59 2.06 1.44
CA VAL A 162 -17.32 2.77 1.62
C VAL A 162 -17.56 4.14 2.26
N LEU A 163 -18.58 4.87 1.79
CA LEU A 163 -19.02 6.14 2.41
C LEU A 163 -19.37 5.96 3.89
N ALA A 164 -20.16 4.93 4.20
CA ALA A 164 -20.57 4.64 5.56
C ALA A 164 -19.37 4.23 6.44
N ALA A 165 -18.44 3.44 5.92
CA ALA A 165 -17.23 3.05 6.65
C ALA A 165 -16.37 4.27 6.97
N HIS A 166 -15.98 5.06 5.96
CA HIS A 166 -15.09 6.22 6.13
C HIS A 166 -15.67 7.28 7.05
N SER A 167 -16.96 7.58 6.92
CA SER A 167 -17.64 8.61 7.73
C SER A 167 -17.93 8.18 9.17
N SER A 168 -17.75 6.90 9.50
CA SER A 168 -17.95 6.37 10.86
C SER A 168 -16.68 6.34 11.71
N LEU A 169 -15.51 6.57 11.11
CA LEU A 169 -14.23 6.52 11.81
C LEU A 169 -14.12 7.67 12.83
N PRO A 170 -13.67 7.39 14.06
CA PRO A 170 -13.40 8.44 15.04
C PRO A 170 -12.16 9.26 14.63
N ALA A 171 -12.19 10.57 14.89
CA ALA A 171 -11.03 11.43 14.61
C ALA A 171 -9.80 11.09 15.48
N PHE A 172 -10.06 10.63 16.70
CA PHE A 172 -9.04 10.32 17.69
C PHE A 172 -9.22 8.88 18.22
N PRO A 173 -8.91 7.84 17.43
CA PRO A 173 -9.07 6.45 17.85
C PRO A 173 -8.21 6.06 19.07
N LEU A 174 -7.21 6.89 19.39
CA LEU A 174 -6.25 6.69 20.48
C LEU A 174 -6.51 7.63 21.66
N GLU A 175 -7.55 8.47 21.60
CA GLU A 175 -7.90 9.35 22.72
C GLU A 175 -8.30 8.53 23.95
N GLY A 176 -7.62 8.78 25.06
CA GLY A 176 -7.84 8.03 26.30
C GLY A 176 -7.33 6.59 26.26
N TYR A 177 -6.51 6.20 25.28
CA TYR A 177 -5.84 4.90 25.28
C TYR A 177 -4.94 4.79 26.54
N PRO A 178 -5.16 3.79 27.40
CA PRO A 178 -4.50 3.74 28.69
C PRO A 178 -3.08 3.15 28.60
N ASP A 179 -2.16 3.73 29.37
CA ASP A 179 -0.84 3.14 29.62
C ASP A 179 -0.98 1.93 30.56
N LEU A 180 -0.75 0.73 30.02
CA LEU A 180 -0.81 -0.54 30.75
C LEU A 180 0.14 -0.56 31.95
N TRP A 181 1.34 0.01 31.83
CA TRP A 181 2.33 0.01 32.90
C TRP A 181 1.91 0.92 34.05
N GLU A 182 1.34 2.08 33.75
CA GLU A 182 0.78 2.96 34.80
C GLU A 182 -0.43 2.30 35.47
N ARG A 183 -1.29 1.60 34.71
CA ARG A 183 -2.39 0.81 35.29
C ARG A 183 -1.88 -0.26 36.25
N LEU A 184 -0.88 -1.03 35.87
CA LEU A 184 -0.30 -2.07 36.72
C LEU A 184 0.40 -1.51 37.97
N LYS A 185 1.04 -0.35 37.86
CA LYS A 185 1.66 0.34 39.02
C LYS A 185 0.62 0.91 39.98
N ALA A 186 -0.51 1.38 39.45
CA ALA A 186 -1.59 1.96 40.24
C ALA A 186 -2.47 0.92 40.95
N GLU A 187 -2.28 -0.38 40.66
CA GLU A 187 -3.05 -1.46 41.28
C GLU A 187 -2.81 -1.51 42.80
N PRO A 188 -3.88 -1.52 43.64
CA PRO A 188 -3.75 -1.50 45.09
C PRO A 188 -3.00 -2.70 45.68
N ASP A 189 -3.19 -3.90 45.11
CA ASP A 189 -2.40 -5.07 45.48
C ASP A 189 -1.12 -5.13 44.61
N PHE A 190 0.01 -4.76 45.21
CA PHE A 190 1.31 -4.78 44.53
C PHE A 190 1.67 -6.17 43.95
N ARG A 191 1.12 -7.26 44.50
CA ARG A 191 1.35 -8.63 43.97
C ARG A 191 0.69 -8.80 42.62
N VAL A 192 -0.48 -8.21 42.40
CA VAL A 192 -1.20 -8.22 41.12
C VAL A 192 -0.42 -7.44 40.08
N GLY A 193 -0.02 -6.21 40.42
CA GLY A 193 0.82 -5.37 39.55
C GLY A 193 2.12 -6.06 39.15
N ASN A 194 2.80 -6.70 40.11
CA ASN A 194 4.02 -7.46 39.86
C ASN A 194 3.79 -8.71 39.01
N ALA A 195 2.72 -9.47 39.27
CA ALA A 195 2.37 -10.64 38.48
C ALA A 195 2.09 -10.26 37.01
N GLY A 196 1.28 -9.23 36.78
CA GLY A 196 1.03 -8.67 35.45
C GLY A 196 2.31 -8.23 34.76
N ALA A 197 3.13 -7.40 35.43
CA ALA A 197 4.40 -6.92 34.90
C ALA A 197 5.39 -8.05 34.55
N MET A 198 5.48 -9.08 35.40
CA MET A 198 6.32 -10.25 35.13
C MET A 198 5.87 -11.00 33.87
N THR A 199 4.56 -11.11 33.65
CA THR A 199 4.03 -11.83 32.48
C THR A 199 4.15 -11.04 31.17
N LEU A 200 4.22 -9.71 31.25
CA LEU A 200 4.46 -8.83 30.09
C LEU A 200 5.93 -8.78 29.63
N THR A 201 6.87 -9.25 30.45
CA THR A 201 8.31 -9.25 30.17
C THR A 201 8.82 -10.65 29.82
N GLN A 202 10.15 -10.83 29.76
CA GLN A 202 10.81 -12.11 29.48
C GLN A 202 10.22 -13.32 30.21
N ARG A 203 9.80 -13.18 31.48
CA ARG A 203 9.28 -14.32 32.26
C ARG A 203 7.94 -14.87 31.75
N GLY A 204 7.08 -14.04 31.16
CA GLY A 204 5.86 -14.49 30.48
C GLY A 204 6.00 -14.62 28.96
N GLY A 205 7.18 -14.34 28.41
CA GLY A 205 7.44 -14.35 26.97
C GLY A 205 6.97 -13.11 26.22
N GLY A 206 6.58 -12.04 26.92
CA GLY A 206 6.13 -10.79 26.28
C GLY A 206 7.23 -10.10 25.48
N ASP A 207 8.44 -10.01 26.01
CA ASP A 207 9.59 -9.44 25.27
C ASP A 207 9.95 -10.28 24.04
N GLN A 208 9.86 -11.61 24.15
CA GLN A 208 10.09 -12.50 23.02
C GLN A 208 8.99 -12.37 21.95
N ALA A 209 7.73 -12.20 22.37
CA ALA A 209 6.62 -11.96 21.44
C ALA A 209 6.80 -10.63 20.72
N TRP A 210 7.22 -9.60 21.43
CA TRP A 210 7.57 -8.29 20.86
C TRP A 210 8.71 -8.39 19.84
N GLU A 211 9.82 -9.02 20.20
CA GLU A 211 10.97 -9.18 19.31
C GLU A 211 10.60 -9.94 18.02
N ARG A 212 9.79 -10.99 18.14
CA ARG A 212 9.26 -11.73 16.98
C ARG A 212 8.32 -10.90 16.13
N TRP A 213 7.43 -10.12 16.75
CA TRP A 213 6.52 -9.27 16.00
C TRP A 213 7.27 -8.16 15.26
N MET A 214 8.24 -7.54 15.92
CA MET A 214 9.11 -6.49 15.36
C MET A 214 9.97 -7.01 14.21
N SER A 215 10.50 -8.23 14.30
CA SER A 215 11.32 -8.81 13.24
C SER A 215 10.56 -9.12 11.94
N THR A 216 9.23 -8.97 11.95
CA THR A 216 8.37 -9.22 10.78
C THR A 216 7.82 -7.95 10.13
N ARG A 217 8.10 -6.76 10.67
CA ARG A 217 7.49 -5.51 10.20
C ARG A 217 8.16 -5.01 8.91
N PRO A 218 7.38 -4.69 7.85
CA PRO A 218 7.92 -4.18 6.59
C PRO A 218 8.06 -2.64 6.58
N TRP A 219 8.25 -2.00 7.73
CA TRP A 219 8.21 -0.53 7.86
C TRP A 219 9.09 -0.01 9.01
N SER A 220 9.50 1.27 8.95
CA SER A 220 10.40 1.84 9.96
C SER A 220 9.73 2.07 11.30
N THR A 221 10.31 1.45 12.32
CA THR A 221 9.86 1.52 13.71
C THR A 221 10.10 2.90 14.34
N LEU A 222 10.82 3.78 13.64
CA LEU A 222 11.10 5.15 14.09
C LEU A 222 10.05 6.15 13.64
N LYS A 223 9.32 5.91 12.55
CA LYS A 223 8.36 6.88 12.01
C LYS A 223 6.91 6.58 12.41
N ALA A 224 6.44 5.33 12.26
CA ALA A 224 5.10 4.92 12.68
C ALA A 224 5.02 4.54 14.18
N ARG A 225 5.48 5.44 15.06
CA ARG A 225 5.70 5.18 16.50
C ARG A 225 4.44 4.76 17.27
N HIS A 226 3.28 5.28 16.89
CA HIS A 226 2.02 4.89 17.53
C HIS A 226 1.67 3.43 17.23
N LEU A 227 1.89 2.98 15.99
CA LEU A 227 1.67 1.58 15.59
C LEU A 227 2.66 0.62 16.27
N VAL A 228 3.92 1.04 16.44
CA VAL A 228 4.92 0.30 17.22
C VAL A 228 4.44 0.11 18.64
N SER A 229 3.99 1.18 19.29
CA SER A 229 3.56 1.14 20.68
C SER A 229 2.30 0.29 20.86
N LEU A 230 1.27 0.51 20.03
CA LEU A 230 0.01 -0.23 20.10
C LEU A 230 0.20 -1.72 19.77
N GLY A 231 0.93 -2.03 18.69
CA GLY A 231 1.26 -3.41 18.34
C GLY A 231 2.09 -4.10 19.42
N GLY A 232 2.94 -3.33 20.10
CA GLY A 232 3.76 -3.82 21.21
C GLY A 232 2.98 -4.16 22.45
N ASP A 233 1.96 -3.37 22.76
CA ASP A 233 1.02 -3.70 23.82
C ASP A 233 0.19 -4.94 23.44
N LEU A 234 -0.29 -5.01 22.19
CA LEU A 234 -1.09 -6.13 21.69
C LEU A 234 -0.36 -7.46 21.88
N VAL A 235 0.83 -7.60 21.33
CA VAL A 235 1.55 -8.89 21.34
C VAL A 235 2.05 -9.27 22.73
N ARG A 236 2.41 -8.27 23.56
CA ARG A 236 2.78 -8.51 24.97
C ARG A 236 1.57 -8.95 25.79
N CYS A 237 0.41 -8.31 25.62
CA CYS A 237 -0.81 -8.69 26.32
C CYS A 237 -1.28 -10.08 25.89
N GLN A 238 -1.23 -10.42 24.60
CA GLN A 238 -1.54 -11.77 24.11
C GLN A 238 -0.58 -12.85 24.66
N ALA A 239 0.71 -12.52 24.82
CA ALA A 239 1.67 -13.42 25.46
C ALA A 239 1.39 -13.57 26.97
N ALA A 240 1.15 -12.45 27.66
CA ALA A 240 0.83 -12.41 29.08
C ALA A 240 -0.46 -13.17 29.40
N GLN A 241 -1.52 -13.00 28.61
CA GLN A 241 -2.77 -13.73 28.75
C GLN A 241 -2.56 -15.25 28.67
N ARG A 242 -1.77 -15.72 27.69
CA ARG A 242 -1.41 -17.15 27.58
C ARG A 242 -0.58 -17.63 28.77
N ALA A 243 0.33 -16.81 29.29
CA ALA A 243 1.14 -17.16 30.44
C ALA A 243 0.29 -17.24 31.73
N LEU A 244 -0.57 -16.26 31.97
CA LEU A 244 -1.50 -16.22 33.10
C LEU A 244 -2.49 -17.38 33.05
N GLY A 245 -3.04 -17.71 31.88
CA GLY A 245 -3.89 -18.89 31.70
C GLY A 245 -3.20 -20.18 32.15
N ARG A 246 -1.95 -20.41 31.70
CA ARG A 246 -1.17 -21.58 32.14
C ARG A 246 -0.90 -21.60 33.65
N LEU A 247 -0.63 -20.44 34.25
CA LEU A 247 -0.41 -20.35 35.69
C LEU A 247 -1.71 -20.62 36.47
N LEU A 248 -2.85 -20.13 35.98
CA LEU A 248 -4.17 -20.38 36.57
C LEU A 248 -4.58 -21.85 36.47
N ASP A 249 -4.23 -22.54 35.37
CA ASP A 249 -4.48 -23.98 35.22
C ASP A 249 -3.66 -24.83 36.20
N GLN A 250 -2.49 -24.33 36.62
CA GLN A 250 -1.57 -25.01 37.53
C GLN A 250 -1.80 -24.65 39.01
N ALA A 251 -2.48 -23.54 39.29
CA ALA A 251 -2.72 -23.06 40.65
C ALA A 251 -3.89 -23.80 41.33
N PRO A 252 -3.69 -24.43 42.51
CA PRO A 252 -4.76 -25.05 43.28
C PRO A 252 -5.90 -24.06 43.58
N SER A 253 -7.13 -24.56 43.68
CA SER A 253 -8.32 -23.73 43.93
C SER A 253 -8.28 -22.96 45.25
N ASP A 254 -7.56 -23.50 46.25
CA ASP A 254 -7.44 -22.94 47.60
C ASP A 254 -6.18 -22.05 47.79
N ASP A 255 -5.41 -21.81 46.72
CA ASP A 255 -4.20 -20.99 46.78
C ASP A 255 -4.57 -19.49 46.79
N GLU A 256 -4.18 -18.75 47.83
CA GLU A 256 -4.37 -17.30 47.93
C GLU A 256 -3.74 -16.55 46.74
N PHE A 257 -2.67 -17.09 46.14
CA PHE A 257 -2.03 -16.53 44.96
C PHE A 257 -2.90 -16.67 43.69
N ARG A 258 -3.85 -17.60 43.67
CA ARG A 258 -4.81 -17.74 42.55
C ARG A 258 -5.62 -16.46 42.36
N GLY A 259 -6.05 -15.80 43.43
CA GLY A 259 -6.78 -14.52 43.36
C GLY A 259 -5.95 -13.40 42.72
N VAL A 260 -4.64 -13.38 43.01
CA VAL A 260 -3.69 -12.44 42.39
C VAL A 260 -3.60 -12.67 40.88
N LEU A 261 -3.48 -13.93 40.46
CA LEU A 261 -3.40 -14.31 39.04
C LEU A 261 -4.68 -14.00 38.27
N VAL A 262 -5.85 -14.22 38.89
CA VAL A 262 -7.17 -13.89 38.29
C VAL A 262 -7.26 -12.39 38.03
N ARG A 263 -6.97 -11.56 39.03
CA ARG A 263 -7.04 -10.10 38.89
C ARG A 263 -6.03 -9.58 37.85
N ALA A 264 -4.82 -10.15 37.82
CA ALA A 264 -3.84 -9.80 36.79
C ALA A 264 -4.34 -10.17 35.38
N ALA A 265 -4.98 -11.32 35.21
CA ALA A 265 -5.56 -11.74 33.94
C ALA A 265 -6.71 -10.82 33.49
N GLU A 266 -7.57 -10.38 34.42
CA GLU A 266 -8.61 -9.38 34.15
C GLU A 266 -8.01 -8.07 33.63
N ILE A 267 -6.97 -7.52 34.28
CA ILE A 267 -6.34 -6.27 33.81
C ILE A 267 -5.77 -6.43 32.39
N ILE A 268 -5.13 -7.56 32.09
CA ILE A 268 -4.61 -7.85 30.75
C ILE A 268 -5.74 -8.00 29.72
N GLN A 269 -6.83 -8.67 30.07
CA GLN A 269 -8.00 -8.84 29.22
C GLN A 269 -8.68 -7.49 28.93
N GLU A 270 -8.88 -6.67 29.97
CA GLU A 270 -9.40 -5.31 29.83
C GLU A 270 -8.49 -4.47 28.91
N GLN A 271 -7.16 -4.63 28.98
CA GLN A 271 -6.25 -3.95 28.06
C GLN A 271 -6.42 -4.45 26.62
N LEU A 272 -6.55 -5.75 26.38
CA LEU A 272 -6.80 -6.31 25.05
C LEU A 272 -8.09 -5.76 24.43
N GLU A 273 -9.15 -5.61 25.22
CA GLU A 273 -10.41 -4.98 24.79
C GLU A 273 -10.21 -3.51 24.41
N ARG A 274 -9.41 -2.76 25.17
CA ARG A 274 -9.06 -1.37 24.82
C ARG A 274 -8.25 -1.27 23.53
N ILE A 275 -7.34 -2.22 23.30
CA ILE A 275 -6.57 -2.30 22.05
C ILE A 275 -7.51 -2.61 20.89
N ALA A 276 -8.43 -3.56 21.04
CA ALA A 276 -9.39 -3.89 19.99
C ALA A 276 -10.24 -2.67 19.59
N LEU A 277 -10.78 -1.94 20.56
CA LEU A 277 -11.54 -0.71 20.32
C LEU A 277 -10.71 0.37 19.62
N ALA A 278 -9.44 0.55 20.01
CA ALA A 278 -8.54 1.50 19.35
C ALA A 278 -8.30 1.10 17.88
N VAL A 279 -8.06 -0.18 17.62
CA VAL A 279 -7.81 -0.73 16.28
C VAL A 279 -9.06 -0.64 15.39
N GLU A 280 -10.26 -0.88 15.93
CA GLU A 280 -11.53 -0.72 15.21
C GLU A 280 -11.77 0.71 14.73
N GLY A 281 -11.23 1.71 15.46
CA GLY A 281 -11.32 3.12 15.08
C GLY A 281 -10.23 3.60 14.11
N MET A 282 -9.28 2.74 13.74
CA MET A 282 -8.18 3.10 12.84
C MET A 282 -8.54 2.97 11.36
N SER A 283 -7.70 3.54 10.50
CA SER A 283 -7.79 3.36 9.05
C SER A 283 -7.52 1.91 8.65
N ALA A 284 -8.00 1.49 7.49
CA ALA A 284 -7.76 0.13 6.99
C ALA A 284 -6.26 -0.14 6.80
N ILE A 285 -5.49 0.88 6.41
CA ILE A 285 -4.04 0.78 6.23
C ILE A 285 -3.32 0.67 7.58
N GLU A 286 -3.73 1.43 8.60
CA GLU A 286 -3.17 1.30 9.95
C GLU A 286 -3.40 -0.12 10.51
N TYR A 287 -4.60 -0.68 10.31
CA TYR A 287 -4.90 -2.07 10.66
C TYR A 287 -3.98 -3.07 9.93
N GLU A 288 -3.83 -2.92 8.61
CA GLU A 288 -2.96 -3.78 7.79
C GLU A 288 -1.49 -3.73 8.24
N LEU A 289 -1.02 -2.61 8.78
CA LEU A 289 0.34 -2.48 9.32
C LEU A 289 0.50 -3.14 10.69
N LEU A 290 -0.57 -3.19 11.50
CA LEU A 290 -0.59 -3.80 12.83
C LEU A 290 -0.73 -5.32 12.81
N ARG A 291 -1.53 -5.86 11.88
CA ARG A 291 -1.87 -7.29 11.88
C ARG A 291 -0.63 -8.19 11.81
N GLU A 292 -0.77 -9.39 12.36
CA GLU A 292 0.27 -10.41 12.24
C GLU A 292 0.44 -10.80 10.76
N ARG A 293 1.70 -10.92 10.33
CA ARG A 293 2.05 -11.31 8.96
C ARG A 293 2.39 -12.79 8.97
N SER A 294 1.87 -13.54 7.99
CA SER A 294 2.31 -14.91 7.76
C SER A 294 3.77 -14.95 7.31
N LYS A 295 4.41 -16.12 7.42
CA LYS A 295 5.79 -16.32 6.92
C LYS A 295 5.92 -16.04 5.42
N ASP A 296 4.86 -16.34 4.66
CA ASP A 296 4.83 -16.10 3.21
C ASP A 296 4.72 -14.62 2.92
N GLU A 297 3.81 -13.89 3.58
CA GLU A 297 3.70 -12.43 3.42
C GLU A 297 4.98 -11.71 3.80
N HIS A 298 5.60 -12.10 4.91
CA HIS A 298 6.88 -11.50 5.32
C HIS A 298 7.98 -11.71 4.28
N PHE A 299 8.08 -12.93 3.72
CA PHE A 299 9.01 -13.22 2.63
C PHE A 299 8.69 -12.39 1.37
N GLN A 300 7.41 -12.27 1.03
CA GLN A 300 6.94 -11.48 -0.11
C GLN A 300 7.27 -9.99 0.05
N ASP A 301 6.97 -9.41 1.21
CA ASP A 301 7.24 -8.00 1.52
C ASP A 301 8.75 -7.72 1.42
N GLY A 302 9.61 -8.62 1.92
CA GLY A 302 11.07 -8.52 1.78
C GLY A 302 11.57 -8.64 0.34
N CYS A 303 10.96 -9.50 -0.47
CA CYS A 303 11.28 -9.62 -1.90
C CYS A 303 10.90 -8.34 -2.66
N LEU A 304 9.72 -7.77 -2.40
CA LEU A 304 9.27 -6.54 -3.03
C LEU A 304 10.12 -5.33 -2.63
N ALA A 305 10.43 -5.17 -1.35
CA ALA A 305 11.32 -4.11 -0.89
C ALA A 305 12.70 -4.18 -1.59
N THR A 306 13.25 -5.39 -1.72
CA THR A 306 14.52 -5.60 -2.42
C THR A 306 14.38 -5.34 -3.92
N PHE A 307 13.26 -5.72 -4.52
CA PHE A 307 12.95 -5.47 -5.92
C PHE A 307 12.84 -3.96 -6.21
N GLN A 308 12.13 -3.18 -5.39
CA GLN A 308 12.07 -1.73 -5.61
C GLN A 308 13.43 -1.09 -5.44
N LYS A 309 14.19 -1.43 -4.39
CA LYS A 309 15.54 -0.89 -4.24
C LYS A 309 16.37 -1.16 -5.51
N HIS A 310 16.23 -2.34 -6.10
CA HIS A 310 16.88 -2.67 -7.37
C HIS A 310 16.38 -1.81 -8.55
N LEU A 311 15.08 -1.53 -8.66
CA LEU A 311 14.51 -0.62 -9.66
C LEU A 311 15.04 0.81 -9.51
N LEU A 312 15.26 1.27 -8.27
CA LEU A 312 15.74 2.62 -7.95
C LEU A 312 17.24 2.82 -8.21
N GLU A 313 18.06 1.79 -8.03
CA GLU A 313 19.52 1.90 -8.15
C GLU A 313 20.02 2.05 -9.60
N ARG A 314 19.19 1.75 -10.60
CA ARG A 314 19.58 1.82 -12.02
C ARG A 314 18.82 2.95 -12.71
N TYR A 315 19.55 3.98 -13.13
CA TYR A 315 19.03 5.04 -14.01
C TYR A 315 18.36 4.40 -15.23
N GLN A 316 17.05 4.54 -15.30
CA GLN A 316 16.26 4.10 -16.44
C GLN A 316 16.35 5.20 -17.51
N ILE A 317 17.02 4.88 -18.63
CA ILE A 317 16.97 5.74 -19.82
C ILE A 317 15.67 5.38 -20.53
N PHE A 318 14.66 6.23 -20.35
CA PHE A 318 13.39 6.11 -21.06
C PHE A 318 13.62 6.46 -22.53
N SER A 319 13.31 5.52 -23.41
CA SER A 319 13.40 5.68 -24.87
C SER A 319 11.99 5.52 -25.47
N PRO A 320 11.63 6.25 -26.55
CA PRO A 320 10.41 6.01 -27.33
C PRO A 320 10.16 4.53 -27.54
N PHE A 321 8.90 4.08 -27.46
CA PHE A 321 8.46 2.70 -27.70
C PHE A 321 9.34 2.06 -28.79
N LEU A 322 10.41 1.38 -28.36
CA LEU A 322 11.51 1.04 -29.26
C LEU A 322 11.06 -0.03 -30.26
N GLU A 323 10.07 -0.82 -29.84
CA GLU A 323 9.63 -2.02 -30.52
C GLU A 323 8.10 -2.15 -30.42
N HIS A 324 7.46 -2.47 -31.55
CA HIS A 324 6.03 -2.82 -31.61
C HIS A 324 5.82 -4.26 -31.14
N GLU A 325 5.99 -4.48 -29.83
CA GLU A 325 5.94 -5.81 -29.24
C GLU A 325 4.97 -5.89 -28.05
N THR A 326 4.46 -7.11 -27.82
CA THR A 326 3.65 -7.40 -26.64
C THR A 326 4.58 -7.79 -25.50
N THR A 327 4.69 -6.91 -24.50
CA THR A 327 5.68 -6.98 -23.43
C THR A 327 5.06 -6.75 -22.05
N HIS A 328 5.73 -7.25 -21.01
CA HIS A 328 5.36 -7.03 -19.62
C HIS A 328 6.54 -6.37 -18.89
N GLY A 329 6.27 -5.74 -17.75
CA GLY A 329 7.27 -4.92 -17.11
C GLY A 329 6.72 -3.97 -16.07
N THR A 330 7.46 -2.88 -15.85
CA THR A 330 7.13 -1.88 -14.82
C THR A 330 7.25 -0.44 -15.32
N TRP A 331 6.46 0.45 -14.76
CA TRP A 331 6.63 1.90 -14.83
C TRP A 331 6.93 2.45 -13.43
N GLY A 332 8.19 2.78 -13.17
CA GLY A 332 8.66 3.01 -11.81
C GLY A 332 8.37 1.78 -10.93
N PRO A 333 7.64 1.92 -9.80
CA PRO A 333 7.29 0.80 -8.93
C PRO A 333 5.98 0.10 -9.35
N LEU A 334 5.35 0.47 -10.46
CA LEU A 334 4.03 -0.03 -10.86
C LEU A 334 4.15 -1.11 -11.94
N PRO A 335 3.36 -2.20 -11.88
CA PRO A 335 3.27 -3.15 -12.99
C PRO A 335 2.60 -2.47 -14.20
N TRP A 336 3.20 -2.60 -15.38
CA TRP A 336 2.75 -1.94 -16.60
C TRP A 336 3.07 -2.81 -17.81
N TRP A 337 2.10 -3.05 -18.68
CA TRP A 337 2.25 -3.94 -19.84
C TRP A 337 1.91 -3.23 -21.15
N SER A 338 2.37 -3.77 -22.27
CA SER A 338 2.07 -3.29 -23.61
C SER A 338 1.58 -4.43 -24.49
N ILE A 339 0.55 -4.17 -25.29
CA ILE A 339 -0.01 -5.11 -26.27
C ILE A 339 0.10 -4.47 -27.66
N ALA A 340 0.88 -5.12 -28.52
CA ALA A 340 1.00 -4.75 -29.93
C ALA A 340 -0.25 -5.17 -30.71
N LEU A 341 -0.81 -4.22 -31.47
CA LEU A 341 -1.95 -4.41 -32.35
C LEU A 341 -1.49 -4.47 -33.80
N HIS A 342 -1.70 -5.60 -34.45
CA HIS A 342 -1.19 -5.91 -35.78
C HIS A 342 -2.16 -5.60 -36.93
N GLY A 343 -3.36 -5.11 -36.63
CA GLY A 343 -4.32 -4.74 -37.67
C GLY A 343 -5.55 -4.01 -37.19
N GLU A 344 -6.34 -3.52 -38.15
CA GLU A 344 -7.53 -2.70 -37.90
C GLU A 344 -8.57 -3.38 -37.02
N ARG A 345 -8.73 -4.71 -37.13
CA ARG A 345 -9.64 -5.48 -36.27
C ARG A 345 -9.20 -5.49 -34.80
N GLU A 346 -7.90 -5.64 -34.55
CA GLU A 346 -7.34 -5.60 -33.20
C GLU A 346 -7.42 -4.20 -32.60
N ARG A 347 -7.18 -3.17 -33.43
CA ARG A 347 -7.37 -1.77 -33.07
C ARG A 347 -8.83 -1.47 -32.67
N GLN A 348 -9.80 -1.84 -33.49
CA GLN A 348 -11.22 -1.64 -33.18
C GLN A 348 -11.64 -2.40 -31.91
N ALA A 349 -11.09 -3.60 -31.67
CA ALA A 349 -11.33 -4.34 -30.45
C ALA A 349 -10.74 -3.61 -29.23
N ALA A 350 -9.51 -3.10 -29.32
CA ALA A 350 -8.86 -2.32 -28.27
C ALA A 350 -9.63 -1.02 -27.97
N GLU A 351 -10.04 -0.26 -28.99
CA GLU A 351 -10.89 0.92 -28.83
C GLU A 351 -12.22 0.57 -28.13
N GLY A 352 -12.85 -0.54 -28.52
CA GLY A 352 -14.06 -1.04 -27.85
C GLY A 352 -13.82 -1.48 -26.40
N LEU A 353 -12.65 -2.02 -26.06
CA LEU A 353 -12.26 -2.36 -24.68
C LEU A 353 -12.04 -1.11 -23.84
N LEU A 354 -11.36 -0.10 -24.39
CA LEU A 354 -11.12 1.20 -23.75
C LEU A 354 -12.44 1.91 -23.40
N VAL A 355 -13.44 1.83 -24.28
CA VAL A 355 -14.77 2.41 -24.04
C VAL A 355 -15.58 1.61 -23.01
N ARG A 356 -15.55 0.27 -23.07
CA ARG A 356 -16.31 -0.59 -22.14
C ARG A 356 -15.67 -0.72 -20.77
N GLY A 357 -14.35 -0.45 -20.65
CA GLY A 357 -13.60 -0.52 -19.40
C GLY A 357 -13.43 -1.94 -18.86
N GLY A 358 -13.23 -2.95 -19.72
CA GLY A 358 -13.11 -4.33 -19.22
C GLY A 358 -12.43 -5.31 -20.18
N MET A 359 -11.36 -5.94 -19.70
CA MET A 359 -10.62 -7.03 -20.33
C MET A 359 -10.55 -8.22 -19.36
N GLN A 360 -10.64 -9.45 -19.85
CA GLN A 360 -10.54 -10.65 -19.02
C GLN A 360 -9.11 -11.18 -19.01
N LEU A 361 -8.57 -11.41 -17.82
CA LEU A 361 -7.31 -12.10 -17.63
C LEU A 361 -7.56 -13.58 -17.35
N SER A 362 -6.78 -14.43 -18.01
CA SER A 362 -6.73 -15.86 -17.72
C SER A 362 -5.29 -16.28 -17.46
N VAL A 363 -5.08 -17.04 -16.39
CA VAL A 363 -3.76 -17.52 -15.99
C VAL A 363 -3.66 -18.99 -16.34
N ASN A 364 -2.79 -19.32 -17.30
CA ASN A 364 -2.54 -20.69 -17.73
C ASN A 364 -1.17 -21.14 -17.23
N ALA A 365 -1.13 -21.73 -16.04
CA ALA A 365 0.04 -22.44 -15.55
C ALA A 365 -0.03 -23.90 -16.01
N LYS A 366 0.89 -24.35 -16.88
CA LYS A 366 0.91 -25.75 -17.37
C LYS A 366 1.03 -26.77 -16.22
N THR A 367 1.73 -26.40 -15.15
CA THR A 367 1.84 -27.11 -13.87
C THR A 367 2.22 -26.11 -12.77
N HIS A 368 2.02 -26.46 -11.50
CA HIS A 368 2.45 -25.62 -10.37
C HIS A 368 3.99 -25.48 -10.23
N ASP A 369 4.75 -26.37 -10.88
CA ASP A 369 6.22 -26.39 -10.91
C ASP A 369 6.81 -25.90 -12.23
N ALA A 370 5.99 -25.37 -13.15
CA ALA A 370 6.48 -24.89 -14.43
C ALA A 370 7.58 -23.84 -14.24
N ASP A 371 8.56 -23.86 -15.16
CA ASP A 371 9.58 -22.82 -15.26
C ASP A 371 9.04 -21.57 -15.99
N GLU A 372 7.86 -21.67 -16.59
CA GLU A 372 7.23 -20.61 -17.38
C GLU A 372 5.77 -20.46 -16.96
N LEU A 373 5.32 -19.21 -16.80
CA LEU A 373 3.91 -18.86 -16.63
C LEU A 373 3.44 -18.05 -17.83
N ILE A 374 2.24 -18.36 -18.35
CA ILE A 374 1.63 -17.59 -19.43
C ILE A 374 0.33 -16.96 -18.92
N ILE A 375 0.28 -15.63 -18.95
CA ILE A 375 -0.95 -14.86 -18.73
C ILE A 375 -1.52 -14.52 -20.09
N THR A 376 -2.79 -14.84 -20.30
CA THR A 376 -3.50 -14.54 -21.54
C THR A 376 -4.55 -13.46 -21.27
N CYS A 377 -4.42 -12.35 -21.96
CA CYS A 377 -5.36 -11.23 -21.91
C CYS A 377 -6.31 -11.38 -23.10
N GLN A 378 -7.61 -11.43 -22.84
CA GLN A 378 -8.63 -11.63 -23.87
C GLN A 378 -9.85 -10.72 -23.63
N GLU A 379 -10.53 -10.33 -24.70
CA GLU A 379 -11.82 -9.64 -24.58
C GLU A 379 -12.88 -10.56 -23.94
N PRO A 380 -13.73 -10.05 -23.02
CA PRO A 380 -14.77 -10.84 -22.37
C PRO A 380 -15.88 -11.29 -23.35
N GLY A 381 -16.12 -12.61 -23.46
CA GLY A 381 -17.16 -13.23 -24.28
C GLY A 381 -16.74 -14.55 -24.94
N LEU A 382 -17.71 -15.34 -25.45
CA LEU A 382 -17.50 -16.65 -26.11
C LEU A 382 -17.42 -16.58 -27.66
N GLY A 383 -17.13 -15.41 -28.23
CA GLY A 383 -16.97 -15.23 -29.67
C GLY A 383 -15.52 -14.93 -30.07
N PRO A 384 -15.16 -14.98 -31.36
CA PRO A 384 -13.81 -14.65 -31.83
C PRO A 384 -13.59 -13.14 -31.70
N SER A 385 -13.30 -12.70 -30.48
CA SER A 385 -12.73 -11.41 -30.19
C SER A 385 -11.43 -11.25 -30.97
N GLY A 386 -11.23 -10.07 -31.55
CA GLY A 386 -10.08 -9.79 -32.40
C GLY A 386 -8.76 -9.77 -31.65
N LEU A 387 -8.78 -9.66 -30.32
CA LEU A 387 -7.61 -9.37 -29.50
C LEU A 387 -7.35 -10.46 -28.46
N SER A 388 -6.22 -11.14 -28.58
CA SER A 388 -5.69 -12.11 -27.63
C SER A 388 -4.18 -11.93 -27.49
N ALA A 389 -3.74 -11.44 -26.33
CA ALA A 389 -2.33 -11.24 -26.04
C ALA A 389 -1.83 -12.31 -25.05
N ARG A 390 -0.57 -12.75 -25.23
CA ARG A 390 0.06 -13.75 -24.35
C ARG A 390 1.36 -13.19 -23.80
N LEU A 391 1.40 -12.98 -22.50
CA LEU A 391 2.57 -12.51 -21.76
C LEU A 391 3.24 -13.70 -21.09
N ARG A 392 4.55 -13.87 -21.31
CA ARG A 392 5.34 -15.00 -20.83
C ARG A 392 6.27 -14.57 -19.71
N PHE A 393 6.17 -15.22 -18.56
CA PHE A 393 7.03 -14.97 -17.41
C PHE A 393 7.98 -16.16 -17.19
N ASP A 394 9.28 -15.91 -17.20
CA ASP A 394 10.29 -16.90 -16.84
C ASP A 394 10.42 -16.96 -15.31
N LEU A 395 9.95 -18.05 -14.70
CA LEU A 395 10.00 -18.26 -13.26
C LEU A 395 11.39 -18.65 -12.75
N ARG A 396 12.38 -18.78 -13.65
CA ARG A 396 13.80 -18.86 -13.31
C ARG A 396 14.45 -17.48 -13.18
N ASP A 397 13.78 -16.43 -13.64
CA ASP A 397 14.20 -15.05 -13.45
C ASP A 397 13.56 -14.47 -12.18
N ALA A 398 14.39 -13.97 -11.27
CA ALA A 398 13.93 -13.33 -10.03
C ALA A 398 13.13 -12.05 -10.31
N VAL A 399 13.42 -11.34 -11.41
CA VAL A 399 12.70 -10.13 -11.81
C VAL A 399 11.28 -10.44 -12.25
N HIS A 400 11.09 -11.43 -13.13
CA HIS A 400 9.75 -11.84 -13.56
C HIS A 400 8.94 -12.38 -12.38
N ALA A 401 9.56 -13.13 -11.48
CA ALA A 401 8.89 -13.61 -10.28
C ALA A 401 8.51 -12.46 -9.31
N CYS A 402 9.35 -11.44 -9.16
CA CYS A 402 9.04 -10.24 -8.38
C CYS A 402 7.95 -9.38 -9.05
N GLU A 403 7.95 -9.24 -10.37
CA GLU A 403 6.88 -8.55 -11.11
C GLU A 403 5.52 -9.24 -10.91
N LEU A 404 5.48 -10.58 -10.99
CA LEU A 404 4.27 -11.35 -10.69
C LEU A 404 3.79 -11.17 -9.24
N LEU A 405 4.73 -11.06 -8.29
CA LEU A 405 4.40 -10.78 -6.90
C LEU A 405 3.86 -9.36 -6.73
N LEU A 406 4.46 -8.38 -7.40
CA LEU A 406 4.03 -6.99 -7.41
C LEU A 406 2.60 -6.87 -7.97
N LEU A 407 2.36 -7.53 -9.09
CA LEU A 407 1.08 -7.67 -9.75
C LEU A 407 0.02 -8.27 -8.80
N ALA A 408 0.37 -9.36 -8.11
CA ALA A 408 -0.50 -10.01 -7.14
C ALA A 408 -0.86 -9.11 -5.95
N ARG A 409 0.09 -8.28 -5.50
CA ARG A 409 -0.09 -7.37 -4.36
C ARG A 409 -0.87 -6.13 -4.72
N ARG A 410 -0.65 -5.56 -5.91
CA ARG A 410 -1.42 -4.43 -6.42
C ARG A 410 -2.84 -4.83 -6.83
N GLN A 411 -3.03 -6.08 -7.27
CA GLN A 411 -4.29 -6.59 -7.84
C GLN A 411 -4.81 -5.80 -9.05
N SER A 412 -3.96 -5.00 -9.67
CA SER A 412 -4.27 -4.25 -10.88
C SER A 412 -3.01 -4.05 -11.73
N VAL A 413 -3.19 -3.93 -13.04
CA VAL A 413 -2.13 -3.62 -14.01
C VAL A 413 -2.68 -2.71 -15.10
N ALA A 414 -1.90 -1.69 -15.45
CA ALA A 414 -2.20 -0.86 -16.60
C ALA A 414 -1.61 -1.49 -17.87
N VAL A 415 -2.40 -1.47 -18.94
CA VAL A 415 -2.05 -2.08 -20.22
C VAL A 415 -2.19 -1.06 -21.34
N ASP A 416 -1.08 -0.77 -21.99
CA ASP A 416 -1.01 0.07 -23.18
C ASP A 416 -1.33 -0.75 -24.44
N PHE A 417 -2.20 -0.22 -25.30
CA PHE A 417 -2.43 -0.76 -26.64
C PHE A 417 -1.68 0.07 -27.67
N VAL A 418 -0.74 -0.55 -28.38
CA VAL A 418 0.17 0.15 -29.29
C VAL A 418 0.01 -0.33 -30.73
N THR A 419 0.11 0.59 -31.70
CA THR A 419 0.13 0.31 -33.15
C THR A 419 1.45 0.75 -33.75
N GLU A 420 1.94 0.08 -34.79
CA GLU A 420 3.07 0.57 -35.58
C GLU A 420 2.57 1.30 -36.83
N HIS A 421 3.15 2.47 -37.10
CA HIS A 421 3.05 3.16 -38.37
C HIS A 421 4.44 3.22 -38.99
N ILE A 422 4.54 2.81 -40.26
CA ILE A 422 5.75 2.99 -41.06
C ILE A 422 5.45 4.16 -41.98
N ASP A 423 6.21 5.24 -41.85
CA ASP A 423 6.03 6.44 -42.65
C ASP A 423 6.61 6.27 -44.07
N GLU A 424 6.54 7.32 -44.88
CA GLU A 424 7.05 7.32 -46.26
C GLU A 424 8.58 7.20 -46.38
N TRP A 425 9.31 7.30 -45.27
CA TRP A 425 10.77 7.24 -45.16
C TRP A 425 11.27 5.91 -44.56
N ASP A 426 10.37 4.92 -44.39
CA ASP A 426 10.60 3.67 -43.66
C ASP A 426 10.93 3.88 -42.17
N ASP A 427 10.63 5.06 -41.61
CA ASP A 427 10.76 5.31 -40.19
C ASP A 427 9.57 4.69 -39.44
N ARG A 428 9.90 3.89 -38.43
CA ARG A 428 8.91 3.18 -37.60
C ARG A 428 8.50 4.06 -36.44
N GLU A 429 7.23 4.41 -36.39
CA GLU A 429 6.63 5.14 -35.28
C GLU A 429 5.61 4.26 -34.56
N VAL A 430 5.88 3.97 -33.29
CA VAL A 430 4.94 3.23 -32.43
C VAL A 430 4.03 4.21 -31.71
N ASN A 431 2.73 4.07 -31.95
CA ASN A 431 1.68 4.96 -31.49
C ASN A 431 0.83 4.31 -30.40
N LEU A 432 0.58 5.02 -29.29
CA LEU A 432 -0.31 4.57 -28.22
C LEU A 432 -1.78 4.89 -28.55
N VAL A 433 -2.61 3.86 -28.69
CA VAL A 433 -4.07 3.99 -28.86
C VAL A 433 -4.73 4.44 -27.55
N GLY A 434 -4.37 3.80 -26.45
CA GLY A 434 -4.84 4.13 -25.11
C GLY A 434 -4.40 3.11 -24.07
N THR A 435 -4.64 3.44 -22.81
CA THR A 435 -4.27 2.61 -21.66
C THR A 435 -5.52 2.13 -20.93
N LEU A 436 -5.55 0.87 -20.54
CA LEU A 436 -6.61 0.26 -19.76
C LEU A 436 -6.06 -0.27 -18.43
N ASP A 437 -6.63 0.14 -17.31
CA ASP A 437 -6.39 -0.48 -16.00
C ASP A 437 -7.22 -1.77 -15.90
N ILE A 438 -6.57 -2.89 -15.62
CA ILE A 438 -7.20 -4.21 -15.53
C ILE A 438 -7.12 -4.70 -14.09
N ALA A 439 -8.29 -4.80 -13.44
CA ALA A 439 -8.41 -5.46 -12.15
C ALA A 439 -8.21 -6.98 -12.28
N ILE A 440 -7.35 -7.53 -11.43
CA ILE A 440 -6.94 -8.94 -11.47
C ILE A 440 -7.85 -9.81 -10.59
N GLY A 441 -8.45 -9.21 -9.55
CA GLY A 441 -9.31 -9.90 -8.59
C GLY A 441 -8.52 -10.76 -7.59
N GLY A 442 -9.14 -11.01 -6.43
CA GLY A 442 -8.48 -11.66 -5.29
C GLY A 442 -7.99 -13.08 -5.55
N ASP A 443 -8.78 -13.90 -6.25
CA ASP A 443 -8.44 -15.32 -6.48
C ASP A 443 -7.24 -15.49 -7.44
N ILE A 444 -7.22 -14.69 -8.51
CA ILE A 444 -6.09 -14.67 -9.45
C ILE A 444 -4.87 -14.07 -8.73
N GLY A 445 -5.04 -12.97 -7.98
CA GLY A 445 -3.98 -12.38 -7.17
C GLY A 445 -3.34 -13.39 -6.20
N ALA A 446 -4.15 -14.15 -5.45
CA ALA A 446 -3.66 -15.18 -4.54
C ALA A 446 -2.90 -16.30 -5.28
N THR A 447 -3.40 -16.72 -6.45
CA THR A 447 -2.75 -17.71 -7.30
C THR A 447 -1.37 -17.23 -7.77
N LEU A 448 -1.29 -15.99 -8.26
CA LEU A 448 -0.05 -15.36 -8.70
C LEU A 448 0.95 -15.21 -7.54
N ALA A 449 0.50 -14.76 -6.37
CA ALA A 449 1.34 -14.67 -5.18
C ALA A 449 1.93 -16.03 -4.80
N GLY A 450 1.14 -17.11 -4.85
CA GLY A 450 1.59 -18.46 -4.58
C GLY A 450 2.62 -18.98 -5.59
N ILE A 451 2.41 -18.73 -6.89
CA ILE A 451 3.36 -19.10 -7.95
C ILE A 451 4.68 -18.33 -7.79
N ALA A 452 4.60 -17.00 -7.65
CA ALA A 452 5.77 -16.14 -7.49
C ALA A 452 6.57 -16.48 -6.22
N THR A 453 5.90 -16.71 -5.09
CA THR A 453 6.54 -17.09 -3.83
C THR A 453 7.31 -18.40 -3.97
N ARG A 454 6.72 -19.42 -4.62
CA ARG A 454 7.40 -20.69 -4.86
C ARG A 454 8.60 -20.52 -5.80
N ALA A 455 8.45 -19.77 -6.90
CA ALA A 455 9.54 -19.48 -7.82
C ALA A 455 10.72 -18.81 -7.10
N LEU A 456 10.45 -17.74 -6.35
CA LEU A 456 11.47 -17.02 -5.56
C LEU A 456 12.15 -17.93 -4.52
N ARG A 457 11.41 -18.79 -3.83
CA ARG A 457 12.00 -19.77 -2.89
C ARG A 457 12.89 -20.80 -3.57
N ARG A 458 12.53 -21.25 -4.78
CA ARG A 458 13.38 -22.15 -5.59
C ARG A 458 14.70 -21.46 -5.99
N LEU A 459 14.64 -20.18 -6.34
CA LEU A 459 15.81 -19.38 -6.68
C LEU A 459 16.69 -19.06 -5.47
N MET A 460 16.13 -19.09 -4.27
CA MET A 460 16.80 -18.75 -3.01
C MET A 460 16.69 -19.88 -1.96
N PRO A 461 17.24 -21.08 -2.23
CA PRO A 461 17.15 -22.19 -1.29
C PRO A 461 17.85 -21.82 0.03
N GLY A 462 17.12 -21.90 1.14
CA GLY A 462 17.61 -21.52 2.47
C GLY A 462 17.24 -20.09 2.90
N ALA A 463 16.63 -19.27 2.02
CA ALA A 463 15.96 -18.02 2.43
C ALA A 463 14.65 -18.35 3.17
N SER A 464 14.78 -18.93 4.36
CA SER A 464 13.69 -19.29 5.25
C SER A 464 13.92 -18.55 6.58
N GLY A 465 13.69 -17.24 6.62
CA GLY A 465 13.99 -16.49 7.83
C GLY A 465 13.89 -14.99 7.65
N PRO A 466 13.71 -14.26 8.76
CA PRO A 466 13.23 -12.89 8.74
C PRO A 466 14.20 -11.96 8.02
N ALA A 467 13.68 -11.17 7.08
CA ALA A 467 14.35 -9.97 6.63
C ALA A 467 13.98 -8.89 7.65
N LEU A 468 14.91 -8.54 8.55
CA LEU A 468 14.77 -7.27 9.26
C LEU A 468 14.72 -6.18 8.20
N TYR A 469 13.82 -5.21 8.35
CA TYR A 469 13.63 -4.09 7.40
C TYR A 469 14.93 -3.29 7.10
N HIS A 470 15.99 -3.50 7.89
CA HIS A 470 17.31 -2.89 7.68
C HIS A 470 18.37 -3.83 7.09
N ASP A 471 18.11 -5.13 7.01
CA ASP A 471 18.98 -6.10 6.37
C ASP A 471 18.33 -6.55 5.07
N ALA A 472 18.74 -5.93 3.96
CA ALA A 472 18.47 -6.45 2.62
C ALA A 472 18.76 -7.96 2.65
N VAL A 473 17.81 -8.78 2.21
CA VAL A 473 18.08 -10.22 2.15
C VAL A 473 19.24 -10.38 1.15
N PRO A 474 20.40 -10.90 1.55
CA PRO A 474 21.57 -10.89 0.67
C PRO A 474 21.39 -11.79 -0.56
N ALA A 475 20.45 -12.73 -0.49
CA ALA A 475 20.13 -13.67 -1.57
C ALA A 475 19.38 -13.00 -2.75
N PRO A 476 18.24 -12.32 -2.57
CA PRO A 476 17.59 -11.60 -3.67
C PRO A 476 18.42 -10.42 -4.18
N GLU A 477 19.18 -9.73 -3.34
CA GLU A 477 20.06 -8.66 -3.82
C GLU A 477 21.12 -9.18 -4.82
N ARG A 478 21.71 -10.36 -4.56
CA ARG A 478 22.66 -10.99 -5.50
C ARG A 478 21.99 -11.45 -6.79
N LEU A 479 20.82 -12.08 -6.69
CA LEU A 479 20.07 -12.56 -7.85
C LEU A 479 19.60 -11.41 -8.75
N LEU A 480 19.04 -10.36 -8.17
CA LEU A 480 18.58 -9.18 -8.91
C LEU A 480 19.77 -8.43 -9.53
N LYS A 481 20.91 -8.30 -8.83
CA LYS A 481 22.13 -7.71 -9.41
C LYS A 481 22.64 -8.48 -10.64
N SER A 482 22.47 -9.80 -10.67
CA SER A 482 22.80 -10.65 -11.82
C SER A 482 21.70 -10.76 -12.89
N SER A 483 20.49 -10.26 -12.62
CA SER A 483 19.37 -10.30 -13.55
C SER A 483 19.31 -9.03 -14.41
N ARG A 484 18.69 -9.14 -15.59
CA ARG A 484 18.36 -7.96 -16.40
C ARG A 484 17.26 -7.17 -15.68
N LEU A 485 17.19 -5.86 -15.87
CA LEU A 485 16.05 -5.09 -15.38
C LEU A 485 14.76 -5.60 -16.03
N PRO A 486 13.58 -5.45 -15.38
CA PRO A 486 12.33 -5.65 -16.08
C PRO A 486 12.28 -4.68 -17.26
N GLU A 487 11.60 -5.10 -18.32
CA GLU A 487 11.30 -4.19 -19.42
C GLU A 487 10.48 -3.01 -18.89
N ILE A 488 10.75 -1.82 -19.40
CA ILE A 488 10.04 -0.61 -19.00
C ILE A 488 8.97 -0.37 -20.05
N CYS A 489 7.72 -0.69 -19.70
CA CYS A 489 6.65 -0.72 -20.70
C CYS A 489 5.96 0.63 -20.93
N ARG A 490 6.33 1.70 -20.22
CA ARG A 490 5.68 3.03 -20.37
C ARG A 490 6.65 4.10 -20.83
N HIS A 491 6.25 4.84 -21.87
CA HIS A 491 6.91 6.03 -22.40
C HIS A 491 6.34 7.32 -21.78
N PRO A 492 7.17 8.34 -21.47
CA PRO A 492 6.67 9.69 -21.19
C PRO A 492 6.09 10.31 -22.46
N ARG A 493 4.78 10.57 -22.50
CA ARG A 493 4.17 11.43 -23.52
C ARG A 493 4.52 12.89 -23.29
#